data_AF-A0AAD1NXP1-F1
#
_entry.id   AF-A0AAD1NXP1-F1
#
_cell.length_a   1.000
_cell.length_b   1.000
_cell.length_c   1.000
_cell.angle_alpha   90.00
_cell.angle_beta   90.00
_cell.angle_gamma   90.00
#
_symmetry.space_group_name_H-M   'P 1'
#
loop_
_entity.id
_entity.type
_entity.pdbx_description
1 polymer ?
#
loop_
_entity_poly.entity_id
_entity_poly.type
_entity_poly.pdbx_seq_one_letter_code
_entity_poly.pdbx_strand_id
1 'polypeptide(L)'
;MRRLAVLLLGLGAAWAQIAAPLERFSPGPLPEGAQVQTEARSGRLYAVRYEGPVNASLMGRILSAATGVPGHAQGFVAWYRKNQALLRRGPVELNVEGAFLLKLAVGAWAEMEVRPLLTEEALFGEDRHVLGEKGVVVRVFSDFQCPYCQRLAREVLPALKAMAREGRLRLAYRHFPLYEIHPEAVPAAVASECAAAQGAFWAYHDLLMAGSGWDYPALARRLGLDPKAFQACLEDPASRAPVEADRALAERLGLPGTPSVFVGPFRLPNPFDLERYRDYLALAEAL
;
A
#
# COMPACT_ATOMS: atom_id res chain seq x y z
N MET A 1 -52.59 8.67 -11.33
CA MET A 1 -51.53 7.66 -11.13
C MET A 1 -50.17 8.34 -11.25
N ARG A 2 -49.59 8.75 -10.12
CA ARG A 2 -48.26 9.37 -10.05
C ARG A 2 -47.20 8.26 -9.99
N ARG A 3 -46.32 8.18 -10.98
CA ARG A 3 -45.14 7.31 -10.93
C ARG A 3 -44.05 8.02 -10.14
N LEU A 4 -43.74 7.52 -8.94
CA LEU A 4 -42.52 7.88 -8.22
C LEU A 4 -41.32 7.36 -9.00
N ALA A 5 -40.40 8.27 -9.36
CA ALA A 5 -39.05 7.90 -9.75
C ALA A 5 -38.33 7.41 -8.49
N VAL A 6 -37.93 6.14 -8.50
CA VAL A 6 -37.08 5.53 -7.48
C VAL A 6 -35.68 6.14 -7.65
N LEU A 7 -35.28 6.98 -6.68
CA LEU A 7 -33.90 7.36 -6.47
C LEU A 7 -33.11 6.09 -6.15
N LEU A 8 -32.37 5.57 -7.12
CA LEU A 8 -31.28 4.63 -6.87
C LEU A 8 -30.13 5.44 -6.22
N LEU A 9 -30.18 5.55 -4.89
CA LEU A 9 -29.00 5.85 -4.09
C LEU A 9 -28.07 4.63 -4.19
N GLY A 10 -27.27 4.60 -5.25
CA GLY A 10 -26.19 3.65 -5.42
C GLY A 10 -25.21 3.79 -4.26
N LEU A 11 -25.06 2.69 -3.52
CA LEU A 11 -24.02 2.47 -2.53
C LEU A 11 -22.64 2.78 -3.12
N GLY A 12 -21.93 3.75 -2.53
CA GLY A 12 -20.46 3.83 -2.51
C GLY A 12 -19.73 3.87 -3.86
N ALA A 13 -20.13 4.75 -4.79
CA ALA A 13 -19.28 5.07 -5.93
C ALA A 13 -18.02 5.83 -5.44
N ALA A 14 -16.86 5.17 -5.53
CA ALA A 14 -15.55 5.77 -5.29
C ALA A 14 -15.35 6.99 -6.23
N TRP A 15 -15.35 8.18 -5.65
CA TRP A 15 -14.95 9.42 -6.29
C TRP A 15 -13.48 9.27 -6.69
N ALA A 16 -13.18 9.31 -7.99
CA ALA A 16 -11.96 8.69 -8.49
C ALA A 16 -10.68 9.38 -8.02
N GLN A 17 -9.71 8.53 -7.74
CA GLN A 17 -8.44 8.82 -7.08
C GLN A 17 -7.26 8.57 -8.02
N ILE A 18 -6.08 8.98 -7.61
CA ILE A 18 -4.81 8.61 -8.23
C ILE A 18 -4.77 7.10 -8.54
N ALA A 19 -4.24 6.77 -9.71
CA ALA A 19 -4.22 5.47 -10.39
C ALA A 19 -5.56 5.00 -11.02
N ALA A 20 -6.71 5.55 -10.62
CA ALA A 20 -7.98 5.24 -11.28
C ALA A 20 -7.99 5.73 -12.74
N PRO A 21 -8.87 5.19 -13.62
CA PRO A 21 -9.05 5.73 -14.96
C PRO A 21 -9.39 7.23 -14.91
N LEU A 22 -8.72 8.03 -15.75
CA LEU A 22 -8.81 9.49 -15.73
C LEU A 22 -10.26 9.98 -15.85
N GLU A 23 -11.07 9.30 -16.66
CA GLU A 23 -12.45 9.66 -16.98
C GLU A 23 -13.37 9.59 -15.75
N ARG A 24 -12.96 8.87 -14.71
CA ARG A 24 -13.73 8.79 -13.46
C ARG A 24 -13.45 9.97 -12.52
N PHE A 25 -12.41 10.78 -12.77
CA PHE A 25 -12.05 11.90 -11.89
C PHE A 25 -13.04 13.05 -12.04
N SER A 26 -13.49 13.56 -10.89
CA SER A 26 -14.29 14.78 -10.84
C SER A 26 -13.90 15.60 -9.61
N PRO A 27 -13.46 16.86 -9.78
CA PRO A 27 -13.17 17.74 -8.65
C PRO A 27 -14.46 18.28 -8.00
N GLY A 28 -15.64 17.94 -8.53
CA GLY A 28 -16.92 18.56 -8.19
C GLY A 28 -16.99 20.04 -8.59
N PRO A 29 -17.98 20.81 -8.10
CA PRO A 29 -18.18 22.20 -8.49
C PRO A 29 -17.02 23.10 -8.06
N LEU A 30 -16.62 24.03 -8.91
CA LEU A 30 -15.54 24.99 -8.66
C LEU A 30 -16.10 26.42 -8.63
N PRO A 31 -15.61 27.29 -7.73
CA PRO A 31 -15.97 28.71 -7.75
C PRO A 31 -15.36 29.43 -8.95
N GLU A 32 -15.81 30.66 -9.22
CA GLU A 32 -15.22 31.50 -10.25
C GLU A 32 -13.72 31.71 -10.02
N GLY A 33 -12.94 31.66 -11.10
CA GLY A 33 -11.48 31.77 -11.07
C GLY A 33 -10.75 30.48 -10.65
N ALA A 34 -11.41 29.47 -10.08
CA ALA A 34 -10.75 28.21 -9.75
C ALA A 34 -10.57 27.31 -10.98
N GLN A 35 -9.39 26.71 -11.08
CA GLN A 35 -9.04 25.74 -12.11
C GLN A 35 -8.53 24.44 -11.48
N VAL A 36 -8.93 23.30 -12.08
CA VAL A 36 -8.34 22.00 -11.77
C VAL A 36 -7.85 21.37 -13.06
N GLN A 37 -6.58 20.98 -13.07
CA GLN A 37 -5.93 20.28 -14.17
C GLN A 37 -5.51 18.89 -13.71
N THR A 38 -5.49 17.94 -14.63
CA THR A 38 -5.08 16.56 -14.36
C THR A 38 -3.94 16.14 -15.27
N GLU A 39 -3.02 15.35 -14.72
CA GLU A 39 -2.01 14.62 -15.49
C GLU A 39 -2.41 13.14 -15.50
N ALA A 40 -2.29 12.49 -16.65
CA ALA A 40 -2.52 11.06 -16.78
C ALA A 40 -1.32 10.33 -17.37
N ARG A 41 -1.15 9.08 -16.95
CA ARG A 41 -0.15 8.14 -17.49
C ARG A 41 -0.86 6.85 -17.83
N SER A 42 -0.74 6.39 -19.07
CA SER A 42 -1.45 5.21 -19.58
C SER A 42 -2.97 5.23 -19.28
N GLY A 43 -3.60 6.39 -19.44
CA GLY A 43 -5.04 6.59 -19.16
C GLY A 43 -5.42 6.60 -17.67
N ARG A 44 -4.43 6.55 -16.76
CA ARG A 44 -4.63 6.59 -15.30
C ARG A 44 -4.32 7.96 -14.74
N LEU A 45 -5.13 8.45 -13.80
CA LEU A 45 -4.88 9.71 -13.10
C LEU A 45 -3.55 9.63 -12.33
N TYR A 46 -2.60 10.51 -12.65
CA TYR A 46 -1.31 10.58 -11.99
C TYR A 46 -1.18 11.81 -11.10
N ALA A 47 -1.65 12.98 -11.54
CA ALA A 47 -1.61 14.19 -10.71
C ALA A 47 -2.90 15.00 -10.85
N VAL A 48 -3.25 15.70 -9.78
CA VAL A 48 -4.32 16.69 -9.73
C VAL A 48 -3.71 18.01 -9.28
N ARG A 49 -3.82 19.04 -10.11
CA ARG A 49 -3.36 20.40 -9.83
C ARG A 49 -4.55 21.32 -9.65
N TYR A 50 -4.54 22.12 -8.61
CA TYR A 50 -5.52 23.16 -8.34
C TYR A 50 -4.84 24.51 -8.27
N GLU A 51 -5.40 25.49 -8.97
CA GLU A 51 -5.03 26.90 -8.87
C GLU A 51 -6.32 27.71 -8.68
N GLY A 52 -6.39 28.53 -7.64
CA GLY A 52 -7.63 29.25 -7.36
C GLY A 52 -7.65 30.06 -6.08
N PRO A 53 -8.82 30.57 -5.69
CA PRO A 53 -9.01 31.25 -4.41
C PRO A 53 -8.56 30.40 -3.21
N VAL A 54 -7.97 31.04 -2.20
CA VAL A 54 -7.55 30.36 -0.97
C VAL A 54 -8.77 29.94 -0.15
N ASN A 55 -9.16 28.67 -0.26
CA ASN A 55 -10.27 28.09 0.48
C ASN A 55 -9.92 26.68 0.98
N ALA A 56 -9.70 26.55 2.29
CA ALA A 56 -9.24 25.30 2.89
C ALA A 56 -10.21 24.14 2.69
N SER A 57 -11.52 24.40 2.71
CA SER A 57 -12.55 23.37 2.51
C SER A 57 -12.58 22.88 1.07
N LEU A 58 -12.41 23.79 0.09
CA LEU A 58 -12.30 23.45 -1.32
C LEU A 58 -11.04 22.61 -1.59
N MET A 59 -9.88 23.09 -1.13
CA MET A 59 -8.61 22.38 -1.28
C MET A 59 -8.66 21.00 -0.61
N GLY A 60 -9.22 20.89 0.61
CA GLY A 60 -9.39 19.60 1.29
C GLY A 60 -10.30 18.64 0.52
N ARG A 61 -11.38 19.14 -0.09
CA ARG A 61 -12.25 18.30 -0.94
C ARG A 61 -11.53 17.82 -2.20
N ILE A 62 -10.73 18.68 -2.85
CA ILE A 62 -9.92 18.29 -4.01
C ILE A 62 -8.87 17.24 -3.60
N LEU A 63 -8.21 17.41 -2.45
CA LEU A 63 -7.30 16.39 -1.91
C LEU A 63 -8.03 15.06 -1.68
N SER A 64 -9.21 15.09 -1.06
CA SER A 64 -10.00 13.88 -0.83
C SER A 64 -10.46 13.20 -2.13
N ALA A 65 -10.86 13.98 -3.14
CA ALA A 65 -11.16 13.44 -4.46
C ALA A 65 -9.91 12.80 -5.10
N ALA A 66 -8.79 13.52 -5.13
CA ALA A 66 -7.54 13.05 -5.72
C ALA A 66 -6.99 11.78 -5.04
N THR A 67 -7.19 11.63 -3.72
CA THR A 67 -6.67 10.49 -2.95
C THR A 67 -7.69 9.37 -2.75
N GLY A 68 -8.98 9.63 -3.02
CA GLY A 68 -10.10 8.73 -2.75
C GLY A 68 -10.36 8.42 -1.29
N VAL A 69 -9.73 9.15 -0.36
CA VAL A 69 -9.91 8.98 1.08
C VAL A 69 -10.77 10.12 1.62
N PRO A 70 -12.03 9.86 2.05
CA PRO A 70 -12.94 10.90 2.55
C PRO A 70 -12.38 11.68 3.75
N GLY A 71 -11.62 11.01 4.62
CA GLY A 71 -11.03 11.60 5.82
C GLY A 71 -10.02 12.71 5.54
N HIS A 72 -9.37 12.70 4.38
CA HIS A 72 -8.34 13.69 4.03
C HIS A 72 -8.89 15.12 3.94
N ALA A 73 -10.16 15.32 3.56
CA ALA A 73 -10.73 16.66 3.50
C ALA A 73 -10.78 17.33 4.88
N GLN A 74 -11.28 16.60 5.89
CA GLN A 74 -11.39 17.10 7.26
C GLN A 74 -10.01 17.24 7.90
N GLY A 75 -9.14 16.24 7.71
CA GLY A 75 -7.76 16.27 8.20
C GLY A 75 -6.97 17.46 7.64
N PHE A 76 -7.09 17.72 6.34
CA PHE A 76 -6.45 18.86 5.70
C PHE A 76 -6.94 20.20 6.25
N VAL A 77 -8.26 20.39 6.41
CA VAL A 77 -8.80 21.64 6.98
C VAL A 77 -8.27 21.88 8.40
N ALA A 78 -8.23 20.83 9.24
CA ALA A 78 -7.71 20.93 10.59
C ALA A 78 -6.20 21.25 10.60
N TRP A 79 -5.42 20.58 9.74
CA TRP A 79 -4.00 20.84 9.56
C TRP A 79 -3.74 22.27 9.07
N TYR A 80 -4.45 22.71 8.03
CA TYR A 80 -4.31 24.04 7.41
C TYR A 80 -4.52 25.16 8.45
N ARG A 81 -5.55 25.06 9.29
CA ARG A 81 -5.83 26.04 10.36
C ARG A 81 -4.68 26.16 11.37
N LYS A 82 -4.05 25.02 11.73
CA LYS A 82 -2.95 25.00 12.70
C LYS A 82 -1.62 25.47 12.11
N ASN A 83 -1.46 25.47 10.78
CA ASN A 83 -0.18 25.69 10.10
C ASN A 83 -0.09 27.00 9.29
N GLN A 84 -0.92 28.00 9.61
CA GLN A 84 -0.91 29.29 8.90
C GLN A 84 0.45 29.99 8.91
N ALA A 85 1.18 29.92 10.03
CA ALA A 85 2.51 30.53 10.13
C ALA A 85 3.54 29.84 9.22
N LEU A 86 3.43 28.51 9.04
CA LEU A 86 4.27 27.74 8.13
C LEU A 86 3.96 28.13 6.68
N LEU A 87 2.68 28.17 6.31
CA LEU A 87 2.23 28.48 4.95
C LEU A 87 2.62 29.89 4.49
N ARG A 88 2.77 30.85 5.41
CA ARG A 88 3.28 32.20 5.10
C ARG A 88 4.77 32.25 4.78
N ARG A 89 5.54 31.21 5.14
CA ARG A 89 7.00 31.17 4.88
C ARG A 89 7.33 30.71 3.45
N GLY A 90 6.38 30.09 2.76
CA GLY A 90 6.56 29.61 1.39
C GLY A 90 5.83 28.29 1.13
N PRO A 91 6.07 27.69 -0.04
CA PRO A 91 5.51 26.40 -0.41
C PRO A 91 5.92 25.30 0.57
N VAL A 92 5.02 24.34 0.77
CA VAL A 92 5.25 23.14 1.59
C VAL A 92 5.00 21.88 0.79
N GLU A 93 5.69 20.81 1.17
CA GLU A 93 5.43 19.46 0.69
C GLU A 93 5.04 18.58 1.88
N LEU A 94 3.94 17.85 1.74
CA LEU A 94 3.40 16.98 2.77
C LEU A 94 3.33 15.56 2.25
N ASN A 95 3.85 14.64 3.05
CA ASN A 95 3.57 13.22 2.89
C ASN A 95 2.18 12.92 3.48
N VAL A 96 1.24 12.51 2.62
CA VAL A 96 -0.12 12.16 3.01
C VAL A 96 -0.21 10.64 3.11
N GLU A 97 -0.22 10.16 4.36
CA GLU A 97 -0.35 8.75 4.75
C GLU A 97 0.68 7.79 4.12
N GLY A 98 1.82 8.30 3.66
CA GLY A 98 2.88 7.52 3.03
C GLY A 98 2.59 7.09 1.59
N ALA A 99 1.49 7.57 0.98
CA ALA A 99 1.07 7.17 -0.36
C ALA A 99 1.01 8.33 -1.36
N PHE A 100 0.82 9.57 -0.88
CA PHE A 100 0.69 10.74 -1.75
C PHE A 100 1.62 11.86 -1.31
N LEU A 101 2.08 12.62 -2.29
CA LEU A 101 2.74 13.91 -2.09
C LEU A 101 1.72 15.02 -2.36
N LEU A 102 1.56 15.89 -1.39
CA LEU A 102 0.79 17.13 -1.51
C LEU A 102 1.77 18.31 -1.50
N LYS A 103 1.90 19.01 -2.62
CA LYS A 103 2.56 20.32 -2.69
C LYS A 103 1.53 21.42 -2.52
N LEU A 104 1.82 22.42 -1.70
CA LEU A 104 0.90 23.53 -1.44
C LEU A 104 1.66 24.84 -1.28
N ALA A 105 1.27 25.85 -2.06
CA ALA A 105 1.65 27.24 -1.86
C ALA A 105 0.40 28.09 -1.62
N VAL A 106 0.48 29.03 -0.68
CA VAL A 106 -0.65 29.88 -0.28
C VAL A 106 -0.20 31.34 -0.27
N GLY A 107 -0.68 32.11 -1.24
CA GLY A 107 -0.47 33.56 -1.36
C GLY A 107 -1.80 34.27 -1.55
N ALA A 108 -1.86 35.20 -2.50
CA ALA A 108 -3.14 35.76 -2.97
C ALA A 108 -4.03 34.67 -3.60
N TRP A 109 -3.40 33.65 -4.17
CA TRP A 109 -4.00 32.45 -4.74
C TRP A 109 -3.38 31.21 -4.07
N ALA A 110 -4.12 30.11 -4.11
CA ALA A 110 -3.63 28.80 -3.69
C ALA A 110 -3.23 27.98 -4.91
N GLU A 111 -2.02 27.42 -4.86
CA GLU A 111 -1.51 26.46 -5.83
C GLU A 111 -1.28 25.14 -5.09
N MET A 112 -1.90 24.07 -5.58
CA MET A 112 -1.87 22.76 -4.94
C MET A 112 -1.64 21.67 -5.99
N GLU A 113 -0.73 20.74 -5.72
CA GLU A 113 -0.55 19.52 -6.51
C GLU A 113 -0.67 18.28 -5.61
N VAL A 114 -1.48 17.32 -6.01
CA VAL A 114 -1.55 15.98 -5.39
C VAL A 114 -1.12 14.95 -6.42
N ARG A 115 -0.13 14.13 -6.07
CA ARG A 115 0.37 13.02 -6.92
C ARG A 115 0.82 11.84 -6.05
N PRO A 116 1.01 10.63 -6.59
CA PRO A 116 1.56 9.54 -5.81
C PRO A 116 2.94 9.92 -5.26
N LEU A 117 3.21 9.46 -4.05
CA LEU A 117 4.55 9.44 -3.48
C LEU A 117 5.27 8.21 -4.05
N LEU A 118 6.43 8.44 -4.68
CA LEU A 118 7.26 7.38 -5.24
C LEU A 118 8.36 7.06 -4.23
N THR A 119 8.51 5.77 -3.92
CA THR A 119 9.69 5.24 -3.24
C THR A 119 10.72 4.85 -4.29
N GLU A 120 11.95 5.35 -4.15
CA GLU A 120 13.05 5.00 -5.04
C GLU A 120 13.35 3.51 -4.99
N GLU A 121 13.51 2.88 -6.16
CA GLU A 121 13.66 1.43 -6.26
C GLU A 121 14.88 0.89 -5.48
N ALA A 122 15.98 1.66 -5.47
CA ALA A 122 17.19 1.32 -4.73
C ALA A 122 16.97 1.19 -3.22
N LEU A 123 15.96 1.85 -2.65
CA LEU A 123 15.65 1.78 -1.23
C LEU A 123 15.09 0.42 -0.83
N PHE A 124 14.45 -0.32 -1.74
CA PHE A 124 13.89 -1.64 -1.43
C PHE A 124 14.95 -2.74 -1.27
N GLY A 125 16.17 -2.55 -1.80
CA GLY A 125 17.18 -3.61 -1.86
C GLY A 125 16.71 -4.81 -2.71
N GLU A 126 17.39 -5.95 -2.57
CA GLU A 126 17.04 -7.17 -3.32
C GLU A 126 15.76 -7.81 -2.79
N ASP A 127 14.79 -8.05 -3.68
CA ASP A 127 13.53 -8.72 -3.36
C ASP A 127 13.72 -10.19 -3.00
N ARG A 128 12.97 -10.67 -2.02
CA ARG A 128 13.03 -12.06 -1.56
C ARG A 128 11.68 -12.74 -1.63
N HIS A 129 11.72 -14.07 -1.58
CA HIS A 129 10.53 -14.92 -1.64
C HIS A 129 9.61 -14.58 -2.81
N VAL A 130 10.22 -14.31 -3.96
CA VAL A 130 9.52 -13.81 -5.14
C VAL A 130 8.76 -14.95 -5.81
N LEU A 131 7.45 -14.78 -5.99
CA LEU A 131 6.63 -15.61 -6.87
C LEU A 131 6.42 -14.88 -8.20
N GLY A 132 6.58 -15.59 -9.31
CA GLY A 132 6.49 -15.03 -10.66
C GLY A 132 7.81 -14.47 -11.17
N GLU A 133 7.97 -14.41 -12.50
CA GLU A 133 9.25 -14.09 -13.15
C GLU A 133 9.26 -12.71 -13.82
N LYS A 134 8.09 -12.16 -14.15
CA LYS A 134 7.95 -10.98 -15.00
C LYS A 134 6.92 -10.00 -14.45
N GLY A 135 7.02 -8.76 -14.90
CA GLY A 135 6.13 -7.67 -14.52
C GLY A 135 6.61 -6.89 -13.30
N VAL A 136 5.78 -5.92 -12.92
CA VAL A 136 5.98 -5.04 -11.76
C VAL A 136 5.98 -5.86 -10.47
N VAL A 137 6.86 -5.50 -9.52
CA VAL A 137 6.89 -6.15 -8.20
C VAL A 137 5.79 -5.59 -7.31
N VAL A 138 5.01 -6.48 -6.71
CA VAL A 138 4.18 -6.19 -5.57
C VAL A 138 4.90 -6.69 -4.32
N ARG A 139 5.29 -5.77 -3.43
CA ARG A 139 6.02 -6.06 -2.20
C ARG A 139 5.07 -6.01 -1.02
N VAL A 140 4.98 -7.11 -0.26
CA VAL A 140 4.09 -7.23 0.90
C VAL A 140 4.93 -7.31 2.17
N PHE A 141 4.97 -6.24 2.95
CA PHE A 141 5.55 -6.19 4.29
C PHE A 141 4.52 -6.68 5.30
N SER A 142 4.82 -7.79 5.96
CA SER A 142 3.81 -8.56 6.69
C SER A 142 4.38 -9.31 7.90
N ASP A 143 3.47 -9.61 8.83
CA ASP A 143 3.69 -10.34 10.08
C ASP A 143 2.71 -11.51 10.14
N PHE A 144 3.22 -12.73 10.38
CA PHE A 144 2.42 -13.95 10.41
C PHE A 144 1.37 -14.00 11.55
N GLN A 145 1.59 -13.29 12.66
CA GLN A 145 0.67 -13.22 13.79
C GLN A 145 -0.32 -12.05 13.67
N CYS A 146 -0.09 -11.09 12.77
CA CYS A 146 -0.97 -9.95 12.59
C CYS A 146 -2.32 -10.35 11.97
N PRO A 147 -3.47 -10.09 12.63
CA PRO A 147 -4.79 -10.44 12.09
C PRO A 147 -5.12 -9.75 10.75
N TYR A 148 -4.62 -8.53 10.54
CA TYR A 148 -4.79 -7.81 9.27
C TYR A 148 -3.95 -8.42 8.14
N CYS A 149 -2.77 -8.96 8.44
CA CYS A 149 -1.96 -9.69 7.46
C CYS A 149 -2.62 -11.01 7.08
N GLN A 150 -3.14 -11.76 8.06
CA GLN A 150 -3.93 -12.97 7.80
C GLN A 150 -5.18 -12.69 6.97
N ARG A 151 -5.86 -11.55 7.24
CA ARG A 151 -6.95 -11.06 6.39
C ARG A 151 -6.49 -10.80 4.96
N LEU A 152 -5.39 -10.08 4.76
CA LEU A 152 -4.83 -9.81 3.43
C LEU A 152 -4.47 -11.12 2.71
N ALA A 153 -3.87 -12.07 3.43
CA ALA A 153 -3.50 -13.38 2.93
C ALA A 153 -4.70 -14.22 2.49
N ARG A 154 -5.85 -14.06 3.14
CA ARG A 154 -7.10 -14.72 2.77
C ARG A 154 -7.84 -14.02 1.63
N GLU A 155 -7.92 -12.70 1.65
CA GLU A 155 -8.81 -11.93 0.77
C GLU A 155 -8.14 -11.45 -0.53
N VAL A 156 -6.83 -11.21 -0.52
CA VAL A 156 -6.13 -10.54 -1.64
C VAL A 156 -5.00 -11.39 -2.21
N LEU A 157 -4.14 -11.97 -1.36
CA LEU A 157 -2.98 -12.72 -1.84
C LEU A 157 -3.30 -13.89 -2.79
N PRO A 158 -4.45 -14.62 -2.71
CA PRO A 158 -4.75 -15.68 -3.67
C PRO A 158 -4.83 -15.15 -5.11
N ALA A 159 -5.44 -13.97 -5.30
CA ALA A 159 -5.53 -13.31 -6.60
C ALA A 159 -4.16 -12.82 -7.08
N LEU A 160 -3.34 -12.23 -6.20
CA LEU A 160 -2.00 -11.78 -6.55
C LEU A 160 -1.08 -12.94 -6.92
N LYS A 161 -1.16 -14.07 -6.20
CA LYS A 161 -0.43 -15.29 -6.52
C LYS A 161 -0.85 -15.88 -7.86
N ALA A 162 -2.14 -15.85 -8.19
CA ALA A 162 -2.62 -16.26 -9.51
C ALA A 162 -2.03 -15.35 -10.61
N MET A 163 -2.13 -14.03 -10.43
CA MET A 163 -1.53 -13.06 -11.36
C MET A 163 -0.01 -13.25 -11.52
N ALA A 164 0.69 -13.58 -10.43
CA ALA A 164 2.13 -13.85 -10.47
C ALA A 164 2.48 -15.08 -11.31
N ARG A 165 1.71 -16.17 -11.15
CA ARG A 165 1.86 -17.40 -11.95
C ARG A 165 1.49 -17.21 -13.41
N GLU A 166 0.56 -16.30 -13.70
CA GLU A 166 0.20 -15.85 -15.04
C GLU A 166 1.27 -14.91 -15.67
N GLY A 167 2.33 -14.56 -14.93
CA GLY A 167 3.40 -13.69 -15.42
C GLY A 167 3.01 -12.21 -15.52
N ARG A 168 1.95 -11.79 -14.82
CA ARG A 168 1.42 -10.42 -14.85
C ARG A 168 2.06 -9.50 -13.82
N LEU A 169 2.67 -10.06 -12.78
CA LEU A 169 3.40 -9.36 -11.73
C LEU A 169 4.42 -10.30 -11.09
N ARG A 170 5.32 -9.74 -10.30
CA ARG A 170 6.13 -10.48 -9.33
C ARG A 170 5.60 -10.19 -7.93
N LEU A 171 5.39 -11.20 -7.10
CA LEU A 171 4.92 -11.03 -5.73
C LEU A 171 6.07 -11.34 -4.77
N ALA A 172 6.56 -10.34 -4.05
CA ALA A 172 7.61 -10.49 -3.06
C ALA A 172 7.04 -10.37 -1.64
N TYR A 173 7.49 -11.25 -0.75
CA TYR A 173 7.17 -11.17 0.67
C TYR A 173 8.35 -10.56 1.43
N ARG A 174 8.04 -9.64 2.36
CA ARG A 174 9.00 -8.98 3.24
C ARG A 174 8.57 -9.17 4.69
N HIS A 175 9.49 -9.62 5.54
CA HIS A 175 9.21 -9.76 6.97
C HIS A 175 9.10 -8.39 7.63
N PHE A 176 8.01 -8.15 8.35
CA PHE A 176 7.88 -6.99 9.23
C PHE A 176 7.28 -7.39 10.58
N PRO A 177 7.98 -8.23 11.36
CA PRO A 177 7.47 -8.75 12.62
C PRO A 177 7.33 -7.65 13.66
N LEU A 178 6.12 -7.49 14.21
CA LEU A 178 5.78 -6.52 15.26
C LEU A 178 6.00 -7.15 16.65
N TYR A 179 7.26 -7.47 16.96
CA TYR A 179 7.62 -8.27 18.14
C TYR A 179 7.20 -7.65 19.48
N GLU A 180 6.92 -6.35 19.53
CA GLU A 180 6.43 -5.66 20.72
C GLU A 180 5.02 -6.12 21.13
N ILE A 181 4.20 -6.59 20.18
CA ILE A 181 2.80 -6.97 20.40
C ILE A 181 2.48 -8.39 19.94
N HIS A 182 3.37 -9.02 19.17
CA HIS A 182 3.19 -10.34 18.59
C HIS A 182 4.37 -11.27 18.99
N PRO A 183 4.21 -12.11 20.03
CA PRO A 183 5.30 -12.99 20.52
C PRO A 183 5.79 -14.01 19.49
N GLU A 184 4.94 -14.42 18.55
CA GLU A 184 5.24 -15.40 17.49
C GLU A 184 5.70 -14.73 16.19
N ALA A 185 5.74 -13.40 16.10
CA ALA A 185 6.11 -12.72 14.85
C ALA A 185 7.51 -13.10 14.36
N VAL A 186 8.51 -13.06 15.24
CA VAL A 186 9.89 -13.42 14.88
C VAL A 186 10.06 -14.95 14.74
N PRO A 187 9.60 -15.80 15.68
CA PRO A 187 9.68 -17.25 15.52
C PRO A 187 9.02 -17.75 14.23
N ALA A 188 7.84 -17.26 13.88
CA ALA A 188 7.15 -17.64 12.64
C ALA A 188 7.90 -17.18 11.38
N ALA A 189 8.45 -15.95 11.40
CA ALA A 189 9.28 -15.44 10.32
C ALA A 189 10.53 -16.32 10.11
N VAL A 190 11.26 -16.65 11.17
CA VAL A 190 12.43 -17.53 11.11
C VAL A 190 12.06 -18.92 10.62
N ALA A 191 10.95 -19.49 11.11
CA ALA A 191 10.47 -20.79 10.64
C ALA A 191 10.13 -20.79 9.14
N SER A 192 9.59 -19.68 8.62
CA SER A 192 9.33 -19.54 7.20
C SER A 192 10.62 -19.44 6.36
N GLU A 193 11.69 -18.85 6.88
CA GLU A 193 13.02 -18.86 6.24
C GLU A 193 13.62 -20.26 6.22
N CYS A 194 13.44 -21.04 7.28
CA CYS A 194 13.85 -22.44 7.30
C CYS A 194 13.08 -23.31 6.30
N ALA A 195 11.81 -22.99 6.04
CA ALA A 195 11.06 -23.60 4.95
C ALA A 195 11.53 -23.09 3.58
N ALA A 196 11.92 -21.82 3.46
CA ALA A 196 12.47 -21.24 2.24
C ALA A 196 13.78 -21.89 1.82
N ALA A 197 14.66 -22.21 2.78
CA ALA A 197 15.91 -22.95 2.56
C ALA A 197 15.68 -24.34 1.94
N GLN A 198 14.46 -24.88 2.07
CA GLN A 198 14.02 -26.14 1.45
C GLN A 198 13.06 -25.94 0.26
N GLY A 199 12.99 -24.72 -0.29
CA GLY A 199 12.18 -24.39 -1.46
C GLY A 199 10.68 -24.25 -1.21
N ALA A 200 10.24 -24.17 0.06
CA ALA A 200 8.84 -24.28 0.44
C ALA A 200 8.26 -23.01 1.11
N PHE A 201 8.87 -21.83 0.91
CA PHE A 201 8.45 -20.58 1.55
C PHE A 201 6.94 -20.33 1.43
N TRP A 202 6.40 -20.27 0.21
CA TRP A 202 5.00 -19.89 0.00
C TRP A 202 3.99 -20.91 0.52
N ALA A 203 4.33 -22.20 0.51
CA ALA A 203 3.49 -23.25 1.08
C ALA A 203 3.47 -23.15 2.61
N TYR A 204 4.62 -22.89 3.22
CA TYR A 204 4.74 -22.70 4.67
C TYR A 204 4.10 -21.40 5.15
N HIS A 205 4.29 -20.30 4.39
CA HIS A 205 3.61 -19.03 4.57
C HIS A 205 2.09 -19.22 4.65
N ASP A 206 1.51 -20.01 3.74
CA ASP A 206 0.06 -20.23 3.70
C ASP A 206 -0.45 -21.00 4.93
N LEU A 207 0.33 -21.94 5.46
CA LEU A 207 -0.01 -22.62 6.71
C LEU A 207 -0.01 -21.68 7.91
N LEU A 208 1.00 -20.81 8.02
CA LEU A 208 1.10 -19.81 9.07
C LEU A 208 -0.04 -18.78 8.98
N MET A 209 -0.28 -18.23 7.80
CA MET A 209 -1.33 -17.23 7.57
C MET A 209 -2.76 -17.79 7.76
N ALA A 210 -2.94 -19.10 7.58
CA ALA A 210 -4.19 -19.78 7.91
C ALA A 210 -4.42 -19.97 9.41
N GLY A 211 -3.46 -19.59 10.27
CA GLY A 211 -3.56 -19.75 11.72
C GLY A 211 -3.46 -21.21 12.16
N SER A 212 -2.68 -22.04 11.45
CA SER A 212 -2.52 -23.49 11.73
C SER A 212 -1.81 -23.81 13.07
N GLY A 213 -1.63 -22.82 13.95
CA GLY A 213 -0.87 -22.92 15.19
C GLY A 213 0.62 -22.59 15.03
N TRP A 214 1.35 -22.69 16.14
CA TRP A 214 2.76 -22.29 16.27
C TRP A 214 3.72 -23.47 16.48
N ASP A 215 3.25 -24.71 16.22
CA ASP A 215 4.12 -25.89 16.15
C ASP A 215 4.84 -25.91 14.79
N TYR A 216 5.90 -25.11 14.69
CA TYR A 216 6.65 -24.93 13.45
C TYR A 216 7.18 -26.24 12.86
N PRO A 217 7.79 -27.16 13.64
CA PRO A 217 8.21 -28.45 13.11
C PRO A 217 7.04 -29.31 12.60
N ALA A 218 5.86 -29.27 13.22
CA ALA A 218 4.70 -29.98 12.70
C ALA A 218 4.22 -29.43 11.37
N LEU A 219 4.20 -28.11 11.19
CA LEU A 219 3.86 -27.48 9.90
C LEU A 219 4.88 -27.88 8.82
N ALA A 220 6.17 -27.92 9.14
CA ALA A 220 7.21 -28.36 8.20
C ALA A 220 7.01 -29.83 7.80
N ARG A 221 6.69 -30.71 8.76
CA ARG A 221 6.37 -32.12 8.49
C ARG A 221 5.15 -32.29 7.58
N ARG A 222 4.11 -31.46 7.73
CA ARG A 222 2.92 -31.48 6.86
C ARG A 222 3.25 -31.21 5.39
N LEU A 223 4.33 -30.47 5.13
CA LEU A 223 4.83 -30.17 3.79
C LEU A 223 5.89 -31.17 3.30
N GLY A 224 6.23 -32.19 4.10
CA GLY A 224 7.26 -33.18 3.76
C GLY A 224 8.69 -32.63 3.80
N LEU A 225 8.93 -31.54 4.53
CA LEU A 225 10.28 -30.97 4.69
C LEU A 225 11.15 -31.87 5.56
N ASP A 226 12.47 -31.85 5.34
CA ASP A 226 13.43 -32.61 6.15
C ASP A 226 13.41 -32.08 7.60
N PRO A 227 13.00 -32.92 8.59
CA PRO A 227 12.87 -32.45 9.96
C PRO A 227 14.19 -32.08 10.62
N LYS A 228 15.30 -32.75 10.26
CA LYS A 228 16.61 -32.48 10.85
C LYS A 228 17.18 -31.18 10.31
N ALA A 229 17.11 -30.96 9.00
CA ALA A 229 17.55 -29.72 8.37
C ALA A 229 16.71 -28.54 8.86
N PHE A 230 15.38 -28.71 9.00
CA PHE A 230 14.51 -27.67 9.51
C PHE A 230 14.83 -27.32 10.97
N GLN A 231 15.01 -28.33 11.83
CA GLN A 231 15.36 -28.11 13.24
C GLN A 231 16.72 -27.43 13.38
N ALA A 232 17.73 -27.89 12.64
CA ALA A 232 19.06 -27.27 12.65
C ALA A 232 19.00 -25.79 12.21
N CYS A 233 18.18 -25.46 11.20
CA CYS A 233 17.97 -24.08 10.79
C CYS A 233 17.29 -23.22 11.87
N LEU A 234 16.30 -23.76 12.59
CA LEU A 234 15.64 -23.04 13.69
C LEU A 234 16.60 -22.72 14.84
N GLU A 235 17.57 -23.60 15.09
CA GLU A 235 18.58 -23.45 16.12
C GLU A 235 19.74 -22.53 15.70
N ASP A 236 19.91 -22.30 14.40
CA ASP A 236 20.94 -21.41 13.86
C ASP A 236 20.54 -19.94 14.03
N PRO A 237 21.29 -19.15 14.82
CA PRO A 237 21.05 -17.71 14.96
C PRO A 237 21.12 -16.95 13.62
N ALA A 238 21.87 -17.46 12.63
CA ALA A 238 21.98 -16.84 11.31
C ALA A 238 20.65 -16.81 10.56
N SER A 239 19.71 -17.72 10.85
CA SER A 239 18.37 -17.76 10.26
C SER A 239 17.53 -16.51 10.58
N ARG A 240 17.93 -15.72 11.60
CA ARG A 240 17.29 -14.44 11.94
C ARG A 240 17.76 -13.28 11.06
N ALA A 241 18.97 -13.37 10.50
CA ALA A 241 19.55 -12.29 9.70
C ALA A 241 18.64 -11.80 8.56
N PRO A 242 18.02 -12.68 7.75
CA PRO A 242 17.08 -12.21 6.74
C PRO A 242 15.87 -11.47 7.35
N VAL A 243 15.29 -11.98 8.43
CA VAL A 243 14.13 -11.38 9.10
C VAL A 243 14.45 -9.97 9.61
N GLU A 244 15.58 -9.80 10.30
CA GLU A 244 16.01 -8.49 10.81
C GLU A 244 16.34 -7.50 9.67
N ALA A 245 16.90 -7.99 8.56
CA ALA A 245 17.19 -7.13 7.40
C ALA A 245 15.91 -6.55 6.77
N ASP A 246 14.85 -7.36 6.61
CA ASP A 246 13.56 -6.87 6.10
C ASP A 246 12.87 -5.96 7.12
N ARG A 247 12.96 -6.24 8.43
CA ARG A 247 12.43 -5.35 9.48
C ARG A 247 13.12 -3.99 9.45
N ALA A 248 14.46 -3.97 9.43
CA ALA A 248 15.23 -2.74 9.33
C ALA A 248 14.97 -1.98 8.02
N LEU A 249 14.64 -2.68 6.94
CA LEU A 249 14.16 -2.05 5.71
C LEU A 249 12.79 -1.39 5.93
N ALA A 250 11.83 -2.07 6.54
CA ALA A 250 10.51 -1.50 6.84
C ALA A 250 10.60 -0.23 7.71
N GLU A 251 11.50 -0.23 8.71
CA GLU A 251 11.77 0.92 9.57
C GLU A 251 12.42 2.08 8.79
N ARG A 252 13.42 1.81 7.95
CA ARG A 252 14.05 2.83 7.09
C ARG A 252 13.09 3.46 6.09
N LEU A 253 12.14 2.68 5.59
CA LEU A 253 11.05 3.17 4.73
C LEU A 253 9.96 3.93 5.51
N GLY A 254 10.05 3.98 6.84
CA GLY A 254 9.08 4.67 7.70
C GLY A 254 7.70 4.04 7.66
N LEU A 255 7.61 2.72 7.47
CA LEU A 255 6.32 2.03 7.38
C LEU A 255 5.60 2.06 8.74
N PRO A 256 4.31 2.47 8.79
CA PRO A 256 3.60 2.66 10.05
C PRO A 256 3.12 1.34 10.68
N GLY A 257 3.28 0.21 9.99
CA GLY A 257 2.88 -1.10 10.46
C GLY A 257 2.48 -2.06 9.33
N THR A 258 1.85 -3.17 9.71
CA THR A 258 1.49 -4.26 8.81
C THR A 258 -0.02 -4.42 8.60
N PRO A 259 -0.47 -4.89 7.42
CA PRO A 259 0.33 -5.05 6.21
C PRO A 259 0.62 -3.69 5.58
N SER A 260 1.83 -3.55 5.01
CA SER A 260 2.17 -2.45 4.11
C SER A 260 2.49 -3.02 2.74
N VAL A 261 1.90 -2.48 1.69
CA VAL A 261 2.03 -3.02 0.33
C VAL A 261 2.51 -1.95 -0.62
N PHE A 262 3.49 -2.30 -1.45
CA PHE A 262 3.93 -1.49 -2.58
C PHE A 262 3.61 -2.20 -3.90
N VAL A 263 3.21 -1.43 -4.90
CA VAL A 263 3.11 -1.84 -6.31
C VAL A 263 4.11 -1.01 -7.09
N GLY A 264 5.23 -1.61 -7.48
CA GLY A 264 6.40 -0.88 -7.95
C GLY A 264 6.84 0.15 -6.90
N PRO A 265 6.99 1.44 -7.27
CA PRO A 265 7.40 2.49 -6.34
C PRO A 265 6.24 3.03 -5.48
N PHE A 266 4.99 2.61 -5.71
CA PHE A 266 3.83 3.21 -5.08
C PHE A 266 3.37 2.42 -3.87
N ARG A 267 3.24 3.07 -2.71
CA ARG A 267 2.55 2.46 -1.55
C ARG A 267 1.05 2.47 -1.79
N LEU A 268 0.39 1.32 -1.63
CA LEU A 268 -1.06 1.24 -1.69
C LEU A 268 -1.68 1.82 -0.40
N PRO A 269 -2.58 2.82 -0.48
CA PRO A 269 -3.27 3.35 0.70
C PRO A 269 -4.15 2.30 1.39
N ASN A 270 -4.87 1.50 0.60
CA ASN A 270 -5.72 0.43 1.09
C ASN A 270 -5.28 -0.90 0.47
N PRO A 271 -4.54 -1.76 1.20
CA PRO A 271 -4.06 -3.02 0.66
C PRO A 271 -5.17 -4.07 0.47
N PHE A 272 -6.39 -3.82 0.96
CA PHE A 272 -7.52 -4.75 0.85
C PHE A 272 -8.39 -4.52 -0.40
N ASP A 273 -8.14 -3.46 -1.17
CA ASP A 273 -8.88 -3.17 -2.40
C ASP A 273 -8.16 -3.78 -3.62
N LEU A 274 -8.60 -4.96 -4.03
CA LEU A 274 -8.02 -5.69 -5.16
C LEU A 274 -8.10 -4.92 -6.49
N GLU A 275 -9.11 -4.06 -6.70
CA GLU A 275 -9.19 -3.24 -7.92
C GLU A 275 -7.96 -2.31 -8.00
N ARG A 276 -7.48 -1.80 -6.86
CA ARG A 276 -6.35 -0.86 -6.81
C ARG A 276 -5.02 -1.47 -7.17
N TYR A 277 -4.83 -2.77 -6.97
CA TYR A 277 -3.64 -3.42 -7.48
C TYR A 277 -3.56 -3.29 -9.00
N ARG A 278 -4.68 -3.47 -9.72
CA ARG A 278 -4.72 -3.35 -11.18
C ARG A 278 -4.48 -1.92 -11.64
N ASP A 279 -5.07 -0.95 -10.95
CA ASP A 279 -4.88 0.48 -11.21
C ASP A 279 -3.41 0.90 -11.06
N TYR A 280 -2.79 0.51 -9.95
CA TYR A 280 -1.40 0.85 -9.66
C TYR A 280 -0.39 0.04 -10.48
N LEU A 281 -0.71 -1.19 -10.87
CA LEU A 281 0.11 -1.96 -11.82
C LEU A 281 0.19 -1.24 -13.17
N ALA A 282 -0.97 -0.82 -13.71
CA ALA A 282 -1.01 -0.06 -14.97
C ALA A 282 -0.26 1.28 -14.87
N LEU A 283 -0.29 1.93 -13.71
CA LEU A 283 0.47 3.15 -13.48
C LEU A 283 1.98 2.89 -13.39
N ALA A 284 2.39 1.81 -12.73
CA ALA A 284 3.79 1.44 -12.56
C ALA A 284 4.44 0.95 -13.86
N GLU A 285 3.68 0.30 -14.75
CA GLU A 285 4.13 -0.07 -16.10
C GLU A 285 4.38 1.15 -17.00
N ALA A 286 3.88 2.33 -16.61
CA ALA A 286 3.98 3.57 -17.36
C ALA A 286 5.12 4.50 -16.90
N LEU A 287 5.93 4.06 -15.92
CA LEU A 287 7.11 4.77 -15.44
C LEU A 287 8.36 4.37 -16.22
#